data_AF-A0A416FXV7-F1
#
_entry.id   AF-A0A416FXV7-F1
#
_cell.length_a   1.000
_cell.length_b   1.000
_cell.length_c   1.000
_cell.angle_alpha   90.00
_cell.angle_beta   90.00
_cell.angle_gamma   90.00
#
_symmetry.space_group_name_H-M   'P 1'
#
loop_
_entity.id
_entity.type
_entity.pdbx_description
1 polymer ?
#
loop_
_entity_poly.entity_id
_entity_poly.type
_entity_poly.pdbx_seq_one_letter_code
_entity_poly.pdbx_strand_id
1 'polypeptide(L)'
;MKYKEYCVFNCSSNNKKYYDYVEEKKIQQILKEQRFEEQFLITTACFDAGINIIDRDVKHIVIDIVDIDSLIQCMGRKRIQDEDDKVYIYIKAISNQRLAGLKRSMEEKVKMADFYMQNGYSVEKLIDKYPMQNDPNNILYDDLVYDEEGKVIPGSYTKTVNEPMYFKKKEDIADYAIMLEVYKKYGYCKFLAQKLGFYNYDIGKYTYRMINEEYGLENYLEKMVADEVVLLQQKDRSELISMINAKQDGKLLKKVATLNQVLEERELDYRIKEFETTRYIEDSDGNKKKKKYKNAWKIVRF
;
A
#
# COMPACT_ATOMS: atom_id res chain seq x y z
N MET A 1 19.10 -13.96 -2.97
CA MET A 1 17.95 -13.58 -3.81
C MET A 1 17.86 -14.61 -4.94
N LYS A 2 16.67 -15.20 -5.19
CA LYS A 2 16.49 -16.37 -6.07
C LYS A 2 16.83 -16.13 -7.55
N TYR A 3 16.90 -14.87 -7.99
CA TYR A 3 17.13 -14.45 -9.37
C TYR A 3 18.28 -13.44 -9.50
N LYS A 4 19.26 -13.50 -8.60
CA LYS A 4 20.32 -12.47 -8.50
C LYS A 4 21.08 -12.25 -9.82
N GLU A 5 21.30 -13.31 -10.59
CA GLU A 5 22.04 -13.26 -11.86
C GLU A 5 21.31 -12.51 -12.98
N TYR A 6 20.00 -12.32 -12.87
CA TYR A 6 19.17 -11.63 -13.86
C TYR A 6 18.85 -10.18 -13.46
N CYS A 7 19.37 -9.73 -12.31
CA CYS A 7 19.00 -8.45 -11.74
C CYS A 7 20.23 -7.57 -11.55
N VAL A 8 20.05 -6.29 -11.84
CA VAL A 8 20.91 -5.22 -11.36
C VAL A 8 20.17 -4.43 -10.29
N PHE A 9 20.84 -4.14 -9.17
CA PHE A 9 20.24 -3.49 -8.01
C PHE A 9 20.89 -2.13 -7.73
N ASN A 10 20.08 -1.12 -7.47
CA ASN A 10 20.54 0.22 -7.08
C ASN A 10 19.78 0.78 -5.88
N CYS A 11 20.51 1.27 -4.88
CA CYS A 11 19.95 2.01 -3.75
C CYS A 11 20.93 3.06 -3.21
N SER A 12 20.45 3.93 -2.33
CA SER A 12 21.31 4.92 -1.65
C SER A 12 22.39 4.23 -0.80
N SER A 13 23.58 4.83 -0.76
CA SER A 13 24.68 4.46 0.15
C SER A 13 24.29 4.48 1.63
N ASN A 14 23.28 5.27 2.00
CA ASN A 14 22.74 5.29 3.35
C ASN A 14 21.94 4.03 3.70
N ASN A 15 21.56 3.21 2.72
CA ASN A 15 20.85 1.96 2.94
C ASN A 15 21.82 0.81 3.24
N LYS A 16 22.37 0.80 4.46
CA LYS A 16 23.35 -0.19 4.93
C LYS A 16 22.92 -1.65 4.76
N LYS A 17 21.62 -1.93 4.72
CA LYS A 17 21.08 -3.29 4.59
C LYS A 17 21.22 -3.85 3.18
N TYR A 18 21.15 -2.98 2.17
CA TYR A 18 21.05 -3.41 0.76
C TYR A 18 22.16 -2.85 -0.13
N TYR A 19 22.95 -1.88 0.33
CA TYR A 19 24.00 -1.27 -0.48
C TYR A 19 25.08 -2.26 -0.91
N ASP A 20 25.36 -3.29 -0.10
CA ASP A 20 26.30 -4.37 -0.44
C ASP A 20 25.91 -5.17 -1.71
N TYR A 21 24.68 -5.01 -2.20
CA TYR A 21 24.21 -5.63 -3.44
C TYR A 21 24.33 -4.71 -4.67
N VAL A 22 24.79 -3.46 -4.49
CA VAL A 22 24.94 -2.50 -5.58
C VAL A 22 26.23 -2.77 -6.35
N GLU A 23 26.10 -3.03 -7.64
CA GLU A 23 27.24 -3.17 -8.55
C GLU A 23 27.58 -1.81 -9.17
N GLU A 24 28.37 -0.99 -8.48
CA GLU A 24 28.63 0.41 -8.86
C GLU A 24 29.05 0.58 -10.33
N LYS A 25 29.91 -0.30 -10.85
CA LYS A 25 30.35 -0.26 -12.25
C LYS A 25 29.20 -0.43 -13.23
N LYS A 26 28.28 -1.36 -12.96
CA LYS A 26 27.09 -1.56 -13.80
C LYS A 26 26.14 -0.39 -13.72
N ILE A 27 25.94 0.17 -12.53
CA ILE A 27 25.13 1.38 -12.37
C ILE A 27 25.71 2.54 -13.17
N GLN A 28 27.03 2.75 -13.13
CA GLN A 28 27.69 3.78 -13.96
C GLN A 28 27.52 3.54 -15.46
N GLN A 29 27.52 2.28 -15.90
CA GLN A 29 27.24 1.94 -17.30
C GLN A 29 25.79 2.28 -17.67
N ILE A 30 24.82 1.89 -16.84
CA ILE A 30 23.40 2.21 -17.04
C ILE A 30 23.17 3.72 -17.09
N LEU A 31 23.83 4.46 -16.21
CA LEU A 31 23.79 5.94 -16.19
C LEU A 31 24.27 6.55 -17.51
N LYS A 32 25.37 6.02 -18.05
CA LYS A 32 25.98 6.50 -19.28
C LYS A 32 25.17 6.13 -20.52
N GLU A 33 24.69 4.90 -20.57
CA GLU A 33 24.01 4.33 -21.74
C GLU A 33 22.50 4.57 -21.73
N GLN A 34 21.93 4.95 -20.58
CA GLN A 34 20.50 5.15 -20.37
C GLN A 34 19.65 3.89 -20.68
N ARG A 35 20.26 2.71 -20.52
CA ARG A 35 19.68 1.38 -20.74
C ARG A 35 20.36 0.37 -19.82
N PHE A 36 19.80 -0.83 -19.69
CA PHE A 36 20.42 -1.92 -18.93
C PHE A 36 20.33 -3.23 -19.73
N GLU A 37 21.28 -4.15 -19.49
CA GLU A 37 21.35 -5.42 -20.23
C GLU A 37 20.64 -6.56 -19.49
N GLU A 38 20.57 -6.48 -18.16
CA GLU A 38 19.90 -7.46 -17.32
C GLU A 38 18.38 -7.51 -17.58
N GLN A 39 17.73 -8.59 -17.13
CA GLN A 39 16.27 -8.71 -17.26
C GLN A 39 15.53 -7.74 -16.33
N PHE A 40 16.12 -7.41 -15.18
CA PHE A 40 15.48 -6.57 -14.17
C PHE A 40 16.45 -5.51 -13.63
N LEU A 41 16.05 -4.25 -13.76
CA LEU A 41 16.59 -3.17 -12.93
C LEU A 41 15.69 -3.00 -11.70
N ILE A 42 16.24 -3.28 -10.52
CA ILE A 42 15.54 -3.09 -9.25
C ILE A 42 16.16 -1.90 -8.55
N THR A 43 15.33 -0.92 -8.23
CA THR A 43 15.83 0.26 -7.56
C THR A 43 14.84 0.89 -6.58
N THR A 44 15.39 1.62 -5.63
CA THR A 44 14.65 2.51 -4.74
C THR A 44 14.49 3.89 -5.40
N ALA A 45 13.71 4.78 -4.79
CA ALA A 45 13.59 6.18 -5.23
C ALA A 45 14.95 6.92 -5.36
N CYS A 46 16.06 6.37 -4.86
CA CYS A 46 17.40 6.93 -5.09
C CYS A 46 17.81 7.00 -6.57
N PHE A 47 17.25 6.16 -7.45
CA PHE A 47 17.48 6.25 -8.90
C PHE A 47 16.71 7.41 -9.56
N ASP A 48 15.81 8.09 -8.82
CA ASP A 48 15.14 9.32 -9.28
C ASP A 48 16.04 10.56 -9.30
N ALA A 49 17.33 10.45 -8.98
CA ALA A 49 18.28 11.57 -9.04
C ALA A 49 18.69 11.98 -10.47
N GLY A 50 17.76 12.02 -11.43
CA GLY A 50 17.97 12.62 -12.75
C GLY A 50 18.27 11.66 -13.90
N ILE A 51 18.07 10.36 -13.71
CA ILE A 51 18.40 9.35 -14.74
C ILE A 51 17.24 9.22 -15.72
N ASN A 52 17.53 9.14 -17.02
CA ASN A 52 16.54 8.75 -18.03
C ASN A 52 16.84 7.32 -18.48
N ILE A 53 15.81 6.52 -18.67
CA ILE A 53 15.87 5.23 -19.36
C ILE A 53 15.31 5.44 -20.75
N ILE A 54 16.19 5.39 -21.75
CA ILE A 54 15.90 5.47 -23.18
C ILE A 54 16.12 4.08 -23.75
N ASP A 55 15.18 3.19 -23.48
CA ASP A 55 15.27 1.79 -23.84
C ASP A 55 13.91 1.27 -24.29
N ARG A 56 13.82 0.76 -25.53
CA ARG A 56 12.57 0.22 -26.09
C ARG A 56 12.27 -1.18 -25.57
N ASP A 57 13.26 -1.90 -25.05
CA ASP A 57 13.09 -3.27 -24.57
C ASP A 57 12.44 -3.30 -23.17
N VAL A 58 12.40 -2.16 -22.49
CA VAL A 58 11.67 -1.98 -21.23
C VAL A 58 10.16 -1.93 -21.49
N LYS A 59 9.51 -3.08 -21.35
CA LYS A 59 8.05 -3.24 -21.54
C LYS A 59 7.22 -3.17 -20.26
N HIS A 60 7.84 -3.35 -19.10
CA HIS A 60 7.13 -3.46 -17.82
C HIS A 60 7.83 -2.62 -16.75
N ILE A 61 7.05 -1.83 -16.00
CA ILE A 61 7.53 -1.06 -14.85
C ILE A 61 6.63 -1.38 -13.66
N VAL A 62 7.23 -1.82 -12.56
CA VAL A 62 6.52 -2.13 -11.30
C VAL A 62 6.91 -1.11 -10.24
N ILE A 63 5.92 -0.46 -9.63
CA ILE A 63 6.13 0.63 -8.68
C ILE A 63 5.46 0.30 -7.33
N ASP A 64 6.27 0.30 -6.26
CA ASP A 64 5.86 0.16 -4.86
C ASP A 64 6.28 1.42 -4.08
N ILE A 65 5.67 2.55 -4.46
CA ILE A 65 5.89 3.86 -3.84
C ILE A 65 4.53 4.42 -3.45
N VAL A 66 4.45 4.96 -2.22
CA VAL A 66 3.22 5.53 -1.66
C VAL A 66 3.04 6.99 -2.08
N ASP A 67 4.12 7.77 -2.09
CA ASP A 67 4.10 9.16 -2.51
C ASP A 67 3.78 9.26 -4.01
N ILE A 68 2.69 9.95 -4.34
CA ILE A 68 2.14 9.98 -5.70
C ILE A 68 3.08 10.72 -6.65
N ASP A 69 3.71 11.81 -6.19
CA ASP A 69 4.57 12.61 -7.04
C ASP A 69 5.86 11.85 -7.37
N SER A 70 6.44 11.18 -6.38
CA SER A 70 7.56 10.25 -6.57
C SER A 70 7.19 9.09 -7.51
N LEU A 71 5.98 8.53 -7.39
CA LEU A 71 5.47 7.51 -8.30
C LEU A 71 5.40 8.01 -9.75
N ILE A 72 4.86 9.21 -9.96
CA ILE A 72 4.76 9.82 -11.30
C ILE A 72 6.16 10.09 -11.86
N GLN A 73 7.08 10.57 -11.04
CA GLN A 73 8.47 10.79 -11.43
C GLN A 73 9.15 9.49 -11.85
N CYS A 74 9.05 8.43 -11.04
CA CYS A 74 9.54 7.08 -11.35
C CYS A 74 9.03 6.58 -12.70
N MET A 75 7.72 6.71 -12.94
CA MET A 75 7.11 6.32 -14.20
C MET A 75 7.67 7.13 -15.39
N GLY A 76 7.90 8.43 -15.20
CA GLY A 76 8.46 9.33 -16.22
C GLY A 76 9.94 9.12 -16.52
N ARG A 77 10.66 8.29 -15.77
CA ARG A 77 12.08 7.98 -16.02
C ARG A 77 12.26 7.19 -17.31
N LYS A 78 11.32 6.31 -17.65
CA LYS A 78 11.27 5.69 -18.97
C LYS A 78 10.73 6.71 -19.97
N ARG A 79 11.58 7.13 -20.92
CA ARG A 79 11.21 8.05 -21.98
C ARG A 79 10.66 7.26 -23.17
N ILE A 80 9.40 7.52 -23.50
CA ILE A 80 8.74 6.97 -24.69
C ILE A 80 9.33 7.65 -25.93
N GLN A 81 9.73 6.83 -26.92
CA GLN A 81 10.42 7.31 -28.11
C GLN A 81 9.48 7.68 -29.26
N ASP A 82 8.36 6.97 -29.40
CA ASP A 82 7.36 7.17 -30.44
C ASP A 82 6.02 6.52 -30.04
N GLU A 83 5.05 6.51 -30.96
CA GLU A 83 3.73 5.94 -30.71
C GLU A 83 3.73 4.42 -30.51
N ASP A 84 4.71 3.70 -31.05
CA ASP A 84 4.83 2.24 -30.95
C ASP A 84 5.55 1.80 -29.67
N ASP A 85 6.33 2.69 -29.06
CA ASP A 85 7.00 2.47 -27.78
C ASP A 85 5.98 2.52 -26.62
N LYS A 86 5.30 1.40 -26.37
CA LYS A 86 4.35 1.24 -25.25
C LYS A 86 4.98 0.51 -24.06
N VAL A 87 4.50 0.85 -22.87
CA VAL A 87 4.92 0.25 -21.59
C VAL A 87 3.72 -0.10 -20.73
N TYR A 88 3.81 -1.21 -19.99
CA TYR A 88 2.86 -1.60 -18.97
C TYR A 88 3.34 -1.12 -17.60
N ILE A 89 2.49 -0.35 -16.91
CA ILE A 89 2.77 0.14 -15.56
C ILE A 89 1.94 -0.64 -14.55
N TYR A 90 2.61 -1.22 -13.55
CA TYR A 90 2.01 -1.95 -12.45
C TYR A 90 2.25 -1.18 -11.17
N ILE A 91 1.17 -0.67 -10.57
CA ILE A 91 1.23 0.08 -9.31
C ILE A 91 0.66 -0.79 -8.21
N LYS A 92 1.40 -0.93 -7.12
CA LYS A 92 0.89 -1.63 -5.95
C LYS A 92 -0.29 -0.87 -5.35
N ALA A 93 -1.45 -1.51 -5.27
CA ALA A 93 -2.63 -0.93 -4.66
C ALA A 93 -2.42 -0.66 -3.15
N ILE A 94 -3.06 0.39 -2.66
CA ILE A 94 -3.12 0.75 -1.24
C ILE A 94 -4.58 0.64 -0.80
N SER A 95 -4.82 -0.13 0.27
CA SER A 95 -6.16 -0.26 0.84
C SER A 95 -6.59 1.03 1.55
N ASN A 96 -7.89 1.26 1.64
CA ASN A 96 -8.44 2.41 2.36
C ASN A 96 -8.06 2.41 3.84
N GLN A 97 -7.96 1.24 4.48
CA GLN A 97 -7.48 1.15 5.86
C GLN A 97 -6.04 1.67 5.99
N ARG A 98 -5.15 1.31 5.05
CA ARG A 98 -3.77 1.79 5.05
C ARG A 98 -3.70 3.29 4.76
N LEU A 99 -4.50 3.79 3.80
CA LEU A 99 -4.63 5.22 3.53
C LEU A 99 -5.09 6.02 4.77
N ALA A 100 -6.12 5.53 5.47
CA ALA A 100 -6.61 6.16 6.69
C ALA A 100 -5.54 6.22 7.79
N GLY A 101 -4.76 5.13 7.94
CA GLY A 101 -3.61 5.10 8.85
C GLY A 101 -2.53 6.13 8.50
N LEU A 102 -2.17 6.23 7.21
CA LEU A 102 -1.21 7.21 6.72
C LEU A 102 -1.70 8.64 6.95
N LYS A 103 -2.95 8.95 6.58
CA LYS A 103 -3.59 10.25 6.79
C LYS A 103 -3.54 10.67 8.26
N ARG A 104 -4.00 9.81 9.17
CA ARG A 104 -4.01 10.09 10.61
C ARG A 104 -2.60 10.36 11.13
N SER A 105 -1.62 9.55 10.75
CA SER A 105 -0.24 9.74 11.19
C SER A 105 0.32 11.10 10.74
N MET A 106 0.03 11.53 9.50
CA MET A 106 0.44 12.84 9.01
C MET A 106 -0.29 13.98 9.72
N GLU A 107 -1.60 13.85 9.95
CA GLU A 107 -2.40 14.85 10.69
C GLU A 107 -1.87 15.08 12.10
N GLU A 108 -1.44 14.03 12.80
CA GLU A 108 -0.85 14.15 14.14
C GLU A 108 0.44 14.98 14.13
N LYS A 109 1.28 14.86 13.08
CA LYS A 109 2.52 15.63 12.94
C LYS A 109 2.26 17.08 12.51
N VAL A 110 1.30 17.29 11.60
CA VAL A 110 0.86 18.65 11.24
C VAL A 110 0.30 19.38 12.45
N LYS A 111 -0.54 18.72 13.28
CA LYS A 111 -1.07 19.31 14.53
C LYS A 111 0.02 19.69 15.53
N MET A 112 1.09 18.90 15.60
CA MET A 112 2.25 19.21 16.45
C MET A 112 2.96 20.48 15.96
N ALA A 113 3.18 20.61 14.65
CA ALA A 113 3.74 21.83 14.05
C ALA A 113 2.81 23.04 14.23
N ASP A 114 1.50 22.87 14.04
CA ASP A 114 0.50 23.92 14.28
C ASP A 114 0.56 24.42 15.72
N PHE A 115 0.62 23.51 16.68
CA PHE A 115 0.74 23.86 18.09
C PHE A 115 2.04 24.63 18.38
N TYR A 116 3.15 24.23 17.78
CA TYR A 116 4.44 24.93 17.92
C TYR A 116 4.34 26.37 17.41
N MET A 117 3.82 26.56 16.19
CA MET A 117 3.66 27.88 15.57
C MET A 117 2.68 28.78 16.35
N GLN A 118 1.53 28.24 16.77
CA GLN A 118 0.51 28.98 17.52
C GLN A 118 0.97 29.42 18.91
N ASN A 119 1.97 28.75 19.48
CA ASN A 119 2.54 29.07 20.79
C ASN A 119 3.82 29.91 20.70
N GLY A 120 4.02 30.62 19.59
CA GLY A 120 5.17 31.50 19.41
C GLY A 120 6.49 30.75 19.37
N TYR A 121 6.49 29.54 18.80
CA TYR A 121 7.69 28.73 18.62
C TYR A 121 8.41 28.35 19.93
N SER A 122 7.65 28.22 21.03
CA SER A 122 8.17 27.79 22.34
C SER A 122 8.45 26.28 22.38
N VAL A 123 9.73 25.91 22.53
CA VAL A 123 10.16 24.51 22.68
C VAL A 123 9.65 23.90 23.99
N GLU A 124 9.64 24.67 25.09
CA GLU A 124 9.15 24.23 26.39
C GLU A 124 7.68 23.78 26.31
N LYS A 125 6.81 24.62 25.72
CA LYS A 125 5.40 24.29 25.53
C LYS A 125 5.22 23.08 24.60
N LEU A 126 6.03 22.99 23.55
CA LEU A 126 5.99 21.87 22.62
C LEU A 126 6.30 20.55 23.33
N ILE A 127 7.37 20.51 24.13
CA ILE A 127 7.79 19.32 24.87
C ILE A 127 6.77 18.94 25.96
N ASP A 128 6.20 19.92 26.66
CA ASP A 128 5.17 19.69 27.68
C ASP A 128 3.96 18.94 27.09
N LYS A 129 3.50 19.34 25.89
CA LYS A 129 2.35 18.70 25.23
C LYS A 129 2.70 17.45 24.42
N TYR A 130 3.87 17.41 23.79
CA TYR A 130 4.31 16.33 22.90
C TYR A 130 5.67 15.76 23.33
N PRO A 131 5.76 15.15 24.52
CA PRO A 131 7.02 14.63 25.03
C PRO A 131 7.53 13.48 24.16
N MET A 132 8.83 13.53 23.84
CA MET A 132 9.58 12.47 23.14
C MET A 132 8.97 12.03 21.79
N GLN A 133 8.25 12.93 21.12
CA GLN A 133 7.66 12.63 19.82
C GLN A 133 8.68 12.79 18.69
N ASN A 134 8.90 11.72 17.93
CA ASN A 134 9.65 11.77 16.69
C ASN A 134 8.74 12.24 15.55
N ASP A 135 9.25 13.11 14.68
CA ASP A 135 8.59 13.47 13.43
C ASP A 135 9.33 12.86 12.24
N PRO A 136 8.93 11.67 11.75
CA PRO A 136 9.60 11.05 10.61
C PRO A 136 9.40 11.83 9.30
N ASN A 137 8.45 12.77 9.25
CA ASN A 137 8.22 13.62 8.08
C ASN A 137 9.14 14.85 8.06
N ASN A 138 9.92 15.09 9.13
CA ASN A 138 10.78 16.26 9.29
C ASN A 138 10.04 17.59 9.06
N ILE A 139 8.77 17.68 9.47
CA ILE A 139 8.04 18.95 9.52
C ILE A 139 8.67 19.84 10.59
N LEU A 140 8.98 19.26 11.75
CA LEU A 140 9.84 19.86 12.76
C LEU A 140 11.20 19.17 12.76
N TYR A 141 12.27 19.95 12.67
CA TYR A 141 13.64 19.45 12.75
C TYR A 141 14.47 20.25 13.76
N ASP A 142 15.59 19.66 14.18
CA ASP A 142 16.53 20.31 15.10
C ASP A 142 17.50 21.19 14.31
N ASP A 143 17.63 22.44 14.74
CA ASP A 143 18.55 23.42 14.17
C ASP A 143 19.53 23.91 15.23
N LEU A 144 20.69 24.36 14.77
CA LEU A 144 21.75 24.87 15.64
C LEU A 144 21.39 26.27 16.15
N VAL A 145 21.75 26.54 17.41
CA VAL A 145 21.64 27.88 17.98
C VAL A 145 22.98 28.58 17.84
N TYR A 146 22.95 29.84 17.42
CA TYR A 146 24.13 30.67 17.20
C TYR A 146 24.14 31.83 18.21
N ASP A 147 25.33 32.21 18.68
CA ASP A 147 25.51 33.43 19.47
C ASP A 147 25.49 34.69 18.58
N GLU A 148 25.65 35.86 19.21
CA GLU A 148 25.64 37.16 18.52
C GLU A 148 26.78 37.31 17.49
N GLU A 149 27.85 36.51 17.62
CA GLU A 149 28.99 36.47 16.70
C GLU A 149 28.79 35.43 15.58
N GLY A 150 27.64 34.72 15.56
CA GLY A 150 27.32 33.69 14.58
C GLY A 150 28.01 32.35 14.84
N LYS A 151 28.55 32.13 16.04
CA LYS A 151 29.19 30.87 16.42
C LYS A 151 28.17 29.94 17.09
N VAL A 152 28.25 28.66 16.74
CA VAL A 152 27.36 27.63 17.30
C VAL A 152 27.56 27.54 18.80
N ILE A 153 26.47 27.65 19.56
CA ILE A 153 26.45 27.47 21.01
C ILE A 153 26.50 25.97 21.31
N PRO A 154 27.58 25.45 21.92
CA PRO A 154 27.72 24.02 22.17
C PRO A 154 26.59 23.49 23.07
N GLY A 155 26.01 22.35 22.68
CA GLY A 155 24.96 21.68 23.46
C GLY A 155 23.57 22.33 23.39
N SER A 156 23.39 23.37 22.58
CA SER A 156 22.10 24.03 22.36
C SER A 156 21.53 23.71 20.99
N TYR A 157 20.22 23.50 20.93
CA TYR A 157 19.47 23.34 19.68
C TYR A 157 18.09 24.00 19.83
N THR A 158 17.47 24.35 18.72
CA THR A 158 16.08 24.77 18.66
C THR A 158 15.29 23.87 17.72
N LYS A 159 13.97 23.90 17.81
CA LYS A 159 13.10 23.31 16.78
C LYS A 159 12.85 24.37 15.70
N THR A 160 12.87 23.95 14.44
CA THR A 160 12.51 24.79 13.30
C THR A 160 11.45 24.08 12.47
N VAL A 161 10.53 24.86 11.87
CA VAL A 161 9.51 24.35 10.95
C VAL A 161 10.09 24.29 9.55
N ASN A 162 10.09 23.12 8.94
CA ASN A 162 10.31 22.96 7.51
C ASN A 162 9.01 23.27 6.77
N GLU A 163 8.82 24.55 6.41
CA GLU A 163 7.58 25.02 5.78
C GLU A 163 7.23 24.26 4.50
N PRO A 164 8.15 23.99 3.55
CA PRO A 164 7.83 23.17 2.37
C PRO A 164 7.27 21.80 2.74
N MET A 165 7.88 21.10 3.71
CA MET A 165 7.38 19.80 4.16
C MET A 165 6.04 19.92 4.90
N TYR A 166 5.85 20.95 5.71
CA TYR A 166 4.57 21.24 6.37
C TYR A 166 3.44 21.37 5.35
N PHE A 167 3.61 22.20 4.31
CA PHE A 167 2.61 22.39 3.27
C PHE A 167 2.39 21.13 2.44
N LYS A 168 3.46 20.45 2.04
CA LYS A 168 3.37 19.19 1.29
C LYS A 168 2.55 18.14 2.05
N LYS A 169 2.77 18.00 3.36
CA LYS A 169 2.01 17.03 4.17
C LYS A 169 0.54 17.40 4.30
N LYS A 170 0.18 18.69 4.27
CA LYS A 170 -1.23 19.12 4.23
C LYS A 170 -1.90 18.79 2.90
N GLU A 171 -1.19 18.94 1.78
CA GLU A 171 -1.66 18.49 0.47
C GLU A 171 -1.86 16.97 0.45
N ASP A 172 -0.89 16.19 0.93
CA ASP A 172 -1.00 14.73 1.01
C ASP A 172 -2.23 14.30 1.84
N ILE A 173 -2.50 14.98 2.96
CA ILE A 173 -3.70 14.72 3.79
C ILE A 173 -4.99 15.01 3.01
N ALA A 174 -5.02 16.09 2.23
CA ALA A 174 -6.18 16.45 1.41
C ALA A 174 -6.41 15.41 0.30
N ASP A 175 -5.35 14.98 -0.39
CA ASP A 175 -5.41 13.92 -1.40
C ASP A 175 -5.96 12.61 -0.79
N TYR A 176 -5.46 12.21 0.39
CA TYR A 176 -5.99 11.03 1.08
C TYR A 176 -7.45 11.19 1.53
N ALA A 177 -7.86 12.39 1.94
CA ALA A 177 -9.27 12.66 2.25
C ALA A 177 -10.15 12.45 1.01
N ILE A 178 -9.73 12.99 -0.16
CA ILE A 178 -10.43 12.81 -1.43
C ILE A 178 -10.53 11.31 -1.79
N MET A 179 -9.42 10.57 -1.68
CA MET A 179 -9.43 9.12 -1.93
C MET A 179 -10.46 8.39 -1.08
N LEU A 180 -10.50 8.67 0.22
CA LEU A 180 -11.35 7.96 1.18
C LEU A 180 -12.83 8.39 1.07
N GLU A 181 -13.09 9.68 0.96
CA GLU A 181 -14.44 10.25 1.10
C GLU A 181 -15.17 10.38 -0.23
N VAL A 182 -14.43 10.73 -1.30
CA VAL A 182 -15.00 10.95 -2.65
C VAL A 182 -14.95 9.65 -3.46
N TYR A 183 -13.77 9.05 -3.61
CA TYR A 183 -13.60 7.85 -4.45
C TYR A 183 -14.03 6.55 -3.76
N LYS A 184 -14.00 6.52 -2.41
CA LYS A 184 -14.48 5.43 -1.55
C LYS A 184 -13.79 4.10 -1.88
N LYS A 185 -14.54 3.04 -2.21
CA LYS A 185 -14.01 1.70 -2.54
C LYS A 185 -12.92 1.81 -3.62
N TYR A 186 -11.75 1.21 -3.39
CA TYR A 186 -10.56 1.39 -4.23
C TYR A 186 -10.16 2.86 -4.46
N GLY A 187 -10.26 3.69 -3.42
CA GLY A 187 -10.08 5.14 -3.51
C GLY A 187 -8.74 5.54 -4.11
N TYR A 188 -7.67 4.88 -3.68
CA TYR A 188 -6.32 5.05 -4.22
C TYR A 188 -6.26 4.80 -5.74
N CYS A 189 -6.75 3.65 -6.20
CA CYS A 189 -6.67 3.25 -7.61
C CYS A 189 -7.48 4.20 -8.50
N LYS A 190 -8.68 4.58 -8.06
CA LYS A 190 -9.55 5.51 -8.79
C LYS A 190 -8.96 6.91 -8.86
N PHE A 191 -8.42 7.41 -7.75
CA PHE A 191 -7.73 8.70 -7.71
C PHE A 191 -6.55 8.74 -8.67
N LEU A 192 -5.69 7.72 -8.63
CA LEU A 192 -4.56 7.62 -9.55
C LEU A 192 -5.01 7.51 -11.00
N ALA A 193 -6.02 6.69 -11.29
CA ALA A 193 -6.53 6.56 -12.64
C ALA A 193 -7.08 7.89 -13.17
N GLN A 194 -7.76 8.68 -12.34
CA GLN A 194 -8.17 10.05 -12.67
C GLN A 194 -6.96 10.96 -12.93
N LYS A 195 -6.00 11.02 -11.99
CA LYS A 195 -4.80 11.87 -12.08
C LYS A 195 -3.93 11.54 -13.30
N LEU A 196 -3.91 10.28 -13.73
CA LEU A 196 -3.14 9.78 -14.87
C LEU A 196 -3.92 9.73 -16.19
N GLY A 197 -5.19 10.15 -16.21
CA GLY A 197 -6.01 10.15 -17.44
C GLY A 197 -6.58 8.80 -17.87
N PHE A 198 -6.59 7.81 -16.98
CA PHE A 198 -7.19 6.47 -17.17
C PHE A 198 -8.67 6.40 -16.73
N TYR A 199 -9.42 7.47 -16.98
CA TYR A 199 -10.87 7.53 -16.82
C TYR A 199 -11.50 8.03 -18.12
N ASN A 200 -12.34 7.20 -18.73
CA ASN A 200 -13.10 7.58 -19.91
C ASN A 200 -14.43 8.20 -19.47
N TYR A 201 -14.57 9.51 -19.71
CA TYR A 201 -15.74 10.30 -19.34
C TYR A 201 -16.99 9.95 -20.18
N ASP A 202 -16.82 9.55 -21.44
CA ASP A 202 -17.95 9.24 -22.33
C ASP A 202 -18.70 7.99 -21.88
N ILE A 203 -17.97 6.97 -21.42
CA ILE A 203 -18.56 5.71 -20.94
C ILE A 203 -18.62 5.62 -19.41
N GLY A 204 -18.08 6.62 -18.70
CA GLY A 204 -18.05 6.68 -17.24
C GLY A 204 -17.22 5.57 -16.58
N LYS A 205 -16.16 5.05 -17.23
CA LYS A 205 -15.38 3.90 -16.73
C LYS A 205 -13.89 4.18 -16.63
N TYR A 206 -13.27 3.55 -15.63
CA TYR A 206 -11.82 3.49 -15.49
C TYR A 206 -11.23 2.46 -16.45
N THR A 207 -10.07 2.76 -17.02
CA THR A 207 -9.40 1.92 -18.04
C THR A 207 -8.22 1.11 -17.49
N TYR A 208 -8.02 1.10 -16.17
CA TYR A 208 -7.04 0.24 -15.51
C TYR A 208 -7.61 -1.17 -15.23
N ARG A 209 -6.70 -2.13 -15.00
CA ARG A 209 -7.05 -3.49 -14.54
C ARG A 209 -6.42 -3.75 -13.18
N MET A 210 -7.21 -4.29 -12.25
CA MET A 210 -6.67 -4.88 -11.03
C MET A 210 -6.12 -6.27 -11.35
N ILE A 211 -4.83 -6.47 -11.12
CA ILE A 211 -4.23 -7.81 -11.14
C ILE A 211 -4.23 -8.26 -9.69
N ASN A 212 -5.23 -9.06 -9.32
CA ASN A 212 -5.44 -9.46 -7.94
C ASN A 212 -5.45 -10.99 -7.84
N GLU A 213 -4.71 -11.56 -6.88
CA GLU A 213 -4.99 -12.92 -6.39
C GLU A 213 -6.43 -12.98 -5.82
N GLU A 214 -6.95 -11.84 -5.32
CA GLU A 214 -8.31 -11.73 -4.75
C GLU A 214 -9.42 -11.83 -5.80
N TYR A 215 -9.15 -11.67 -7.10
CA TYR A 215 -10.16 -11.95 -8.14
C TYR A 215 -10.58 -13.44 -8.09
N GLY A 216 -9.65 -14.32 -7.69
CA GLY A 216 -9.93 -15.72 -7.43
C GLY A 216 -10.83 -15.90 -6.21
N LEU A 217 -10.59 -15.16 -5.12
CA LEU A 217 -11.42 -15.22 -3.92
C LEU A 217 -12.82 -14.65 -4.18
N GLU A 218 -12.94 -13.50 -4.82
CA GLU A 218 -14.24 -12.87 -5.11
C GLU A 218 -15.09 -13.76 -6.02
N ASN A 219 -14.52 -14.28 -7.11
CA ASN A 219 -15.21 -15.25 -7.97
C ASN A 219 -15.58 -16.54 -7.22
N TYR A 220 -14.71 -17.00 -6.32
CA TYR A 220 -14.99 -18.17 -5.50
C TYR A 220 -16.15 -17.92 -4.53
N LEU A 221 -16.18 -16.77 -3.85
CA LEU A 221 -17.28 -16.36 -2.96
C LEU A 221 -18.58 -16.18 -3.73
N GLU A 222 -18.53 -15.55 -4.90
CA GLU A 222 -19.68 -15.36 -5.78
C GLU A 222 -20.24 -16.72 -6.26
N LYS A 223 -19.36 -17.64 -6.66
CA LYS A 223 -19.76 -19.01 -7.01
C LYS A 223 -20.40 -19.74 -5.83
N MET A 224 -19.84 -19.59 -4.62
CA MET A 224 -20.46 -20.16 -3.41
C MET A 224 -21.86 -19.61 -3.14
N VAL A 225 -22.10 -18.33 -3.42
CA VAL A 225 -23.43 -17.70 -3.33
C VAL A 225 -24.35 -18.26 -4.40
N ALA A 226 -23.91 -18.30 -5.66
CA ALA A 226 -24.69 -18.77 -6.81
C ALA A 226 -25.08 -20.24 -6.69
N ASP A 227 -24.17 -21.09 -6.21
CA ASP A 227 -24.38 -22.53 -6.02
C ASP A 227 -25.07 -22.86 -4.67
N GLU A 228 -25.47 -21.83 -3.90
CA GLU A 228 -26.07 -21.95 -2.56
C GLU A 228 -25.30 -22.89 -1.60
N VAL A 229 -23.97 -22.82 -1.64
CA VAL A 229 -23.10 -23.75 -0.91
C VAL A 229 -23.29 -23.61 0.60
N VAL A 230 -23.56 -24.75 1.27
CA VAL A 230 -23.67 -24.82 2.74
C VAL A 230 -22.55 -25.69 3.31
N LEU A 231 -21.70 -25.07 4.14
CA LEU A 231 -20.59 -25.74 4.80
C LEU A 231 -21.02 -26.23 6.18
N LEU A 232 -21.18 -27.55 6.34
CA LEU A 232 -21.80 -28.14 7.52
C LEU A 232 -20.80 -28.37 8.66
N GLN A 233 -19.56 -28.76 8.33
CA GLN A 233 -18.55 -29.20 9.28
C GLN A 233 -17.21 -28.47 9.07
N GLN A 234 -16.24 -28.68 9.98
CA GLN A 234 -14.94 -28.03 9.91
C GLN A 234 -14.16 -28.39 8.63
N LYS A 235 -14.23 -29.65 8.19
CA LYS A 235 -13.53 -30.12 6.98
C LYS A 235 -13.97 -29.35 5.72
N ASP A 236 -15.26 -29.06 5.60
CA ASP A 236 -15.86 -28.35 4.46
C ASP A 236 -15.40 -26.89 4.40
N ARG A 237 -14.93 -26.32 5.52
CA ARG A 237 -14.49 -24.91 5.61
C ARG A 237 -13.04 -24.70 5.21
N SER A 238 -12.26 -25.77 5.06
CA SER A 238 -10.81 -25.68 4.90
C SER A 238 -10.42 -24.90 3.66
N GLU A 239 -11.12 -25.11 2.54
CA GLU A 239 -10.89 -24.41 1.28
C GLU A 239 -11.23 -22.92 1.39
N LEU A 240 -12.41 -22.58 1.92
CA LEU A 240 -12.80 -21.19 2.17
C LEU A 240 -11.80 -20.46 3.09
N ILE A 241 -11.38 -21.09 4.19
CA ILE A 241 -10.41 -20.51 5.14
C ILE A 241 -9.05 -20.33 4.45
N SER A 242 -8.63 -21.28 3.61
CA SER A 242 -7.40 -21.19 2.84
C SER A 242 -7.45 -20.07 1.81
N MET A 243 -8.58 -19.92 1.12
CA MET A 243 -8.81 -18.86 0.11
C MET A 243 -8.85 -17.47 0.77
N ILE A 244 -9.48 -17.34 1.95
CA ILE A 244 -9.41 -16.09 2.74
C ILE A 244 -7.98 -15.85 3.24
N ASN A 245 -7.22 -16.88 3.58
CA ASN A 245 -5.79 -16.78 3.95
C ASN A 245 -5.52 -15.79 5.10
N ALA A 246 -6.45 -15.65 6.04
CA ALA A 246 -6.28 -14.81 7.23
C ALA A 246 -5.28 -15.47 8.20
N LYS A 247 -4.19 -14.79 8.56
CA LYS A 247 -3.08 -15.36 9.37
C LYS A 247 -2.70 -14.49 10.56
N GLN A 248 -2.34 -15.14 11.66
CA GLN A 248 -1.66 -14.54 12.82
C GLN A 248 -0.52 -15.48 13.25
N ASP A 249 0.69 -14.95 13.40
CA ASP A 249 1.91 -15.72 13.73
C ASP A 249 2.11 -16.95 12.83
N GLY A 250 1.83 -16.80 11.54
CA GLY A 250 1.92 -17.86 10.53
C GLY A 250 0.79 -18.89 10.55
N LYS A 251 -0.15 -18.84 11.51
CA LYS A 251 -1.28 -19.77 11.62
C LYS A 251 -2.56 -19.19 11.02
N LEU A 252 -3.34 -20.02 10.32
CA LEU A 252 -4.63 -19.64 9.75
C LEU A 252 -5.69 -19.41 10.85
N LEU A 253 -6.39 -18.29 10.75
CA LEU A 253 -7.49 -17.89 11.62
C LEU A 253 -8.78 -18.58 11.16
N LYS A 254 -9.60 -19.03 12.12
CA LYS A 254 -10.79 -19.88 11.85
C LYS A 254 -12.10 -19.32 12.39
N LYS A 255 -12.06 -18.20 13.11
CA LYS A 255 -13.26 -17.60 13.71
C LYS A 255 -14.02 -16.79 12.66
N VAL A 256 -15.35 -16.99 12.57
CA VAL A 256 -16.23 -16.28 11.62
C VAL A 256 -16.06 -14.77 11.72
N ALA A 257 -16.06 -14.22 12.94
CA ALA A 257 -15.90 -12.78 13.16
C ALA A 257 -14.60 -12.25 12.55
N THR A 258 -13.49 -12.94 12.78
CA THR A 258 -12.17 -12.56 12.24
C THR A 258 -12.11 -12.71 10.72
N LEU A 259 -12.69 -13.78 10.18
CA LEU A 259 -12.75 -13.98 8.72
C LEU A 259 -13.60 -12.90 8.06
N ASN A 260 -14.76 -12.55 8.64
CA ASN A 260 -15.60 -11.47 8.15
C ASN A 260 -14.91 -10.10 8.24
N GLN A 261 -14.15 -9.85 9.31
CA GLN A 261 -13.34 -8.64 9.41
C GLN A 261 -12.30 -8.58 8.28
N VAL A 262 -11.63 -9.69 7.96
CA VAL A 262 -10.68 -9.74 6.83
C VAL A 262 -11.39 -9.51 5.48
N LEU A 263 -12.58 -10.09 5.27
CA LEU A 263 -13.36 -9.82 4.06
C LEU A 263 -13.76 -8.34 3.96
N GLU A 264 -14.11 -7.72 5.07
CA GLU A 264 -14.46 -6.30 5.16
C GLU A 264 -13.23 -5.39 4.94
N GLU A 265 -12.08 -5.74 5.52
CA GLU A 265 -10.79 -5.05 5.28
C GLU A 265 -10.35 -5.14 3.81
N ARG A 266 -10.77 -6.22 3.11
CA ARG A 266 -10.57 -6.41 1.67
C ARG A 266 -11.63 -5.75 0.80
N GLU A 267 -12.61 -5.06 1.39
CA GLU A 267 -13.71 -4.41 0.69
C GLU A 267 -14.52 -5.37 -0.20
N LEU A 268 -14.61 -6.65 0.19
CA LEU A 268 -15.43 -7.65 -0.50
C LEU A 268 -16.85 -7.59 0.03
N ASP A 269 -17.86 -7.52 -0.86
CA ASP A 269 -19.28 -7.36 -0.51
C ASP A 269 -19.93 -8.70 -0.07
N TYR A 270 -19.18 -9.52 0.66
CA TYR A 270 -19.55 -10.86 1.10
C TYR A 270 -19.26 -11.06 2.59
N ARG A 271 -20.13 -11.82 3.27
CA ARG A 271 -19.92 -12.26 4.65
C ARG A 271 -20.26 -13.73 4.83
N ILE A 272 -19.55 -14.36 5.75
CA ILE A 272 -19.86 -15.68 6.29
C ILE A 272 -21.01 -15.51 7.29
N LYS A 273 -22.17 -16.10 6.99
CA LYS A 273 -23.31 -16.19 7.90
C LYS A 273 -23.34 -17.57 8.55
N GLU A 274 -23.25 -17.58 9.88
CA GLU A 274 -23.43 -18.78 10.69
C GLU A 274 -24.93 -18.99 11.00
N PHE A 275 -25.42 -20.22 10.85
CA PHE A 275 -26.83 -20.55 11.07
C PHE A 275 -27.04 -22.02 11.45
N GLU A 276 -28.20 -22.31 12.05
CA GLU A 276 -28.62 -23.69 12.32
C GLU A 276 -29.33 -24.30 11.10
N THR A 277 -29.00 -25.55 10.76
CA THR A 277 -29.70 -26.32 9.72
C THR A 277 -29.82 -27.79 10.09
N THR A 278 -30.66 -28.54 9.38
CA THR A 278 -30.83 -29.97 9.59
C THR A 278 -30.76 -30.70 8.26
N ARG A 279 -29.99 -31.80 8.20
CA ARG A 279 -29.88 -32.65 7.02
C ARG A 279 -30.20 -34.09 7.39
N TYR A 280 -30.76 -34.84 6.45
CA TYR A 280 -30.89 -36.29 6.56
C TYR A 280 -29.61 -36.92 6.02
N ILE A 281 -29.04 -37.83 6.79
CA ILE A 281 -27.81 -38.55 6.44
C ILE A 281 -28.13 -40.03 6.52
N GLU A 282 -27.74 -40.76 5.50
CA GLU A 282 -27.86 -42.20 5.46
C GLU A 282 -26.77 -42.82 6.35
N ASP A 283 -27.15 -43.72 7.25
CA ASP A 283 -26.19 -44.54 7.96
C ASP A 283 -25.73 -45.72 7.11
N SER A 284 -24.75 -46.48 7.62
CA SER A 284 -24.17 -47.64 6.95
C SER A 284 -25.19 -48.71 6.56
N ASP A 285 -26.38 -48.67 7.16
CA ASP A 285 -27.47 -49.63 6.99
C ASP A 285 -28.61 -49.08 6.12
N GLY A 286 -28.42 -47.92 5.46
CA GLY A 286 -29.41 -47.33 4.55
C GLY A 286 -30.50 -46.49 5.24
N ASN A 287 -30.43 -46.30 6.57
CA ASN A 287 -31.44 -45.57 7.31
C ASN A 287 -31.16 -44.06 7.33
N LYS A 288 -32.17 -43.27 6.96
CA LYS A 288 -32.08 -41.80 6.99
C LYS A 288 -32.17 -41.27 8.42
N LYS A 289 -31.04 -40.89 9.01
CA LYS A 289 -30.97 -40.21 10.30
C LYS A 289 -30.95 -38.70 10.15
N LYS A 290 -31.79 -38.02 10.93
CA LYS A 290 -31.86 -36.56 10.99
C LYS A 290 -30.69 -36.03 11.83
N LYS A 291 -29.77 -35.25 11.24
CA LYS A 291 -28.65 -34.62 11.93
C LYS A 291 -28.78 -33.10 11.92
N LYS A 292 -28.77 -32.51 13.11
CA LYS A 292 -28.80 -31.05 13.32
C LYS A 292 -27.38 -30.50 13.32
N TYR A 293 -27.17 -29.41 12.58
CA TYR A 293 -25.92 -28.65 12.49
C TYR A 293 -26.16 -27.25 13.05
N LYS A 294 -25.62 -26.94 14.22
CA LYS A 294 -25.85 -25.65 14.90
C LYS A 294 -25.05 -24.49 14.31
N ASN A 295 -23.91 -24.79 13.72
CA ASN A 295 -22.90 -23.81 13.33
C ASN A 295 -22.59 -23.90 11.83
N ALA A 296 -23.59 -24.15 10.98
CA ALA A 296 -23.38 -24.26 9.53
C ALA A 296 -23.05 -22.88 8.96
N TRP A 297 -22.22 -22.82 7.92
CA TRP A 297 -21.85 -21.57 7.27
C TRP A 297 -22.41 -21.50 5.86
N LYS A 298 -22.76 -20.30 5.43
CA LYS A 298 -22.96 -19.95 4.03
C LYS A 298 -22.39 -18.56 3.76
N ILE A 299 -22.03 -18.30 2.52
CA ILE A 299 -21.67 -16.95 2.07
C ILE A 299 -22.96 -16.22 1.72
N VAL A 300 -23.05 -14.95 2.08
CA VAL A 300 -24.13 -14.04 1.69
C VAL A 300 -23.53 -12.75 1.17
N ARG A 301 -24.20 -12.14 0.19
CA ARG A 301 -23.90 -10.75 -0.22
C ARG A 301 -24.40 -9.79 0.86
N PHE A 302 -23.71 -8.67 1.04
CA PHE A 302 -24.15 -7.57 1.89
C PHE A 302 -24.19 -6.26 1.11
#